data_AF-A0AAD7MU08-F1
#
_entry.id   AF-A0AAD7MU08-F1
#
_cell.length_a   1.000
_cell.length_b   1.000
_cell.length_c   1.000
_cell.angle_alpha   90.00
_cell.angle_beta   90.00
_cell.angle_gamma   90.00
#
_symmetry.space_group_name_H-M   'P 1'
#
loop_
_entity.id
_entity.type
_entity.pdbx_description
1 polymer ?
#
loop_
_entity_poly.entity_id
_entity_poly.type
_entity_poly.pdbx_seq_one_letter_code
_entity_poly.pdbx_strand_id
1 'polypeptide(L)'
;LPPARRPYTEPETRHDLGRMDVKCRHCGALHWMAEKIAKSSETNPQYGMCCNHGKVVVERLEEPPAELQALLVDNTTQAKEFRKNIAQYNTALSFTSLGVTEDHSINNGGGPPIFRIHGELCHQSGALLPSEGHKPVYAQLYIYEPQAALDYRMENNTNLQRDTMEILQRIITEHHQYAPLFLHAHEVLAAQPADDVSVRLRVAPGVHARRGNLPTANEVAVILPNQPNTEPRDIILRRRNGPLLRISDLHPAYTPLYYVILFPHGENGWHPDL
;
A
#
# COMPACT_ATOMS: atom_id res chain seq x y z
N LEU A 1 -37.73 20.49 -14.37
CA LEU A 1 -37.04 19.61 -13.40
C LEU A 1 -36.39 20.45 -12.31
N PRO A 2 -36.48 20.05 -11.02
CA PRO A 2 -35.70 20.64 -9.93
C PRO A 2 -34.20 20.69 -10.30
N PRO A 3 -33.41 21.65 -9.79
CA PRO A 3 -31.99 21.79 -10.16
C PRO A 3 -31.19 20.48 -10.06
N ALA A 4 -31.42 19.70 -9.00
CA ALA A 4 -30.78 18.40 -8.76
C ALA A 4 -31.23 17.26 -9.70
N ARG A 5 -32.23 17.49 -10.57
CA ARG A 5 -32.73 16.50 -11.54
C ARG A 5 -32.51 16.91 -12.99
N ARG A 6 -31.73 17.97 -13.24
CA ARG A 6 -31.31 18.34 -14.59
C ARG A 6 -30.08 17.49 -14.95
N PRO A 7 -29.91 17.06 -16.22
CA PRO A 7 -28.68 16.41 -16.66
C PRO A 7 -27.49 17.32 -16.34
N TYR A 8 -26.46 16.79 -15.68
CA TYR A 8 -25.21 17.51 -15.51
C TYR A 8 -24.58 17.71 -16.88
N THR A 9 -24.50 18.96 -17.33
CA THR A 9 -23.75 19.33 -18.52
C THR A 9 -22.36 19.69 -18.03
N GLU A 10 -21.38 18.82 -18.30
CA GLU A 10 -19.99 19.15 -18.01
C GLU A 10 -19.62 20.39 -18.84
N PRO A 11 -19.16 21.48 -18.22
CA PRO A 11 -18.76 22.67 -18.96
C PRO A 11 -17.65 22.29 -19.95
N GLU A 12 -17.78 22.75 -21.20
CA GLU A 12 -16.81 22.46 -22.28
C GLU A 12 -15.39 22.95 -21.93
N THR A 13 -15.30 23.95 -21.07
CA THR A 13 -14.03 24.49 -20.58
C THR A 13 -13.66 23.83 -19.26
N ARG A 14 -12.78 22.83 -19.33
CA ARG A 14 -12.07 22.34 -18.15
C ARG A 14 -11.08 23.41 -17.69
N HIS A 15 -11.06 23.69 -16.39
CA HIS A 15 -10.04 24.56 -15.81
C HIS A 15 -8.68 23.90 -16.00
N ASP A 16 -7.81 24.53 -16.78
CA ASP A 16 -6.47 24.04 -17.09
C ASP A 16 -5.43 25.03 -16.57
N LEU A 17 -4.57 24.55 -15.66
CA LEU A 17 -3.46 25.31 -15.08
C LEU A 17 -2.14 25.02 -15.81
N GLY A 18 -2.17 24.24 -16.89
CA GLY A 18 -1.00 23.74 -17.60
C GLY A 18 -0.35 22.55 -16.90
N ARG A 19 0.94 22.33 -17.20
CA ARG A 19 1.71 21.25 -16.60
C ARG A 19 2.10 21.59 -15.16
N MET A 20 2.07 20.58 -14.30
CA MET A 20 2.66 20.65 -12.96
C MET A 20 4.16 20.33 -13.07
N ASP A 21 4.95 21.29 -13.57
CA ASP A 21 6.38 21.10 -13.86
C ASP A 21 7.30 22.14 -13.22
N VAL A 22 6.75 23.07 -12.44
CA VAL A 22 7.54 24.07 -11.72
C VAL A 22 8.08 23.47 -10.42
N LYS A 23 9.40 23.31 -10.33
CA LYS A 23 10.06 22.71 -9.17
C LYS A 23 10.20 23.73 -8.03
N CYS A 24 9.79 23.35 -6.83
CA CYS A 24 10.15 24.08 -5.62
C CYS A 24 11.67 24.03 -5.40
N ARG A 25 12.30 25.20 -5.21
CA ARG A 25 13.76 25.33 -5.03
C ARG A 25 14.32 24.61 -3.80
N HIS A 26 13.47 24.32 -2.80
CA HIS A 26 13.90 23.76 -1.52
C HIS A 26 13.78 22.24 -1.49
N CYS A 27 12.62 21.67 -1.83
CA CYS A 27 12.38 20.23 -1.77
C CYS A 27 12.34 19.53 -3.13
N GLY A 28 12.16 20.27 -4.23
CA GLY A 28 12.01 19.71 -5.58
C GLY A 28 10.59 19.28 -5.96
N ALA A 29 9.61 19.44 -5.06
CA ALA A 29 8.20 19.16 -5.35
C ALA A 29 7.72 19.94 -6.59
N LEU A 30 6.92 19.27 -7.43
CA LEU A 30 6.35 19.87 -8.63
C LEU A 30 5.07 20.63 -8.29
N HIS A 31 4.91 21.80 -8.89
CA HIS A 31 3.78 22.69 -8.70
C HIS A 31 3.30 23.23 -10.04
N TRP A 32 2.05 23.69 -10.06
CA TRP A 32 1.61 24.62 -11.09
C TRP A 32 2.13 26.03 -10.76
N MET A 33 2.40 26.84 -11.79
CA MET A 33 2.83 28.22 -11.57
C MET A 33 1.80 29.03 -10.75
N ALA A 34 0.52 28.75 -10.97
CA ALA A 34 -0.60 29.38 -10.27
C ALA A 34 -0.61 29.12 -8.75
N GLU A 35 0.07 28.07 -8.26
CA GLU A 35 0.15 27.74 -6.82
C GLU A 35 1.20 28.56 -6.06
N LYS A 36 1.96 29.40 -6.76
CA LYS A 36 2.98 30.23 -6.11
C LYS A 36 2.32 31.20 -5.13
N ILE A 37 3.04 31.52 -4.05
CA ILE A 37 2.58 32.55 -3.12
C ILE A 37 2.48 33.90 -3.85
N ALA A 38 1.45 34.68 -3.53
CA ALA A 38 1.17 35.96 -4.21
C ALA A 38 2.34 36.95 -4.17
N LYS A 39 3.21 36.88 -3.14
CA LYS A 39 4.38 37.75 -2.97
C LYS A 39 5.60 37.33 -3.80
N SER A 40 5.53 36.23 -4.53
CA SER A 40 6.63 35.72 -5.36
C SER A 40 6.43 36.04 -6.85
N SER A 41 7.53 36.21 -7.57
CA SER A 41 7.53 36.50 -9.01
C SER A 41 7.41 35.23 -9.85
N GLU A 42 6.98 35.38 -11.10
CA GLU A 42 7.00 34.30 -12.10
C GLU A 42 8.42 33.78 -12.37
N THR A 43 9.42 34.67 -12.27
CA THR A 43 10.84 34.32 -12.47
C THR A 43 11.47 33.60 -11.28
N ASN A 44 10.87 33.72 -10.09
CA ASN A 44 11.39 33.16 -8.86
C ASN A 44 10.23 32.71 -7.95
N PRO A 45 9.40 31.75 -8.41
CA PRO A 45 8.21 31.35 -7.70
C PRO A 45 8.58 30.71 -6.35
N GLN A 46 7.74 30.95 -5.34
CA GLN A 46 7.89 30.36 -4.01
C GLN A 46 6.63 29.60 -3.63
N TYR A 47 6.81 28.49 -2.94
CA TYR A 47 5.75 27.57 -2.56
C TYR A 47 5.80 27.30 -1.06
N GLY A 48 4.68 27.53 -0.38
CA GLY A 48 4.53 27.25 1.04
C GLY A 48 4.02 25.84 1.34
N MET A 49 3.25 25.26 0.41
CA MET A 49 2.48 24.03 0.66
C MET A 49 3.34 22.76 0.77
N CYS A 50 4.49 22.70 0.11
CA CYS A 50 5.32 21.49 0.08
C CYS A 50 6.29 21.36 1.26
N CYS A 51 7.05 22.41 1.56
CA CYS A 51 8.13 22.38 2.56
C CYS A 51 8.17 23.62 3.46
N ASN A 52 7.09 24.41 3.43
CA ASN A 52 7.00 25.70 4.13
C ASN A 52 8.25 26.57 3.92
N HIS A 53 8.62 26.81 2.65
CA HIS A 53 9.81 27.60 2.28
C HIS A 53 11.13 27.00 2.81
N GLY A 54 11.25 25.67 2.80
CA GLY A 54 12.43 24.94 3.27
C GLY A 54 12.54 24.83 4.81
N LYS A 55 11.51 25.25 5.55
CA LYS A 55 11.46 25.06 7.01
C LYS A 55 11.16 23.61 7.42
N VAL A 56 10.50 22.87 6.54
CA VAL A 56 10.23 21.44 6.69
C VAL A 56 11.13 20.68 5.73
N VAL A 57 11.98 19.81 6.27
CA VAL A 57 12.73 18.85 5.47
C VAL A 57 11.77 17.71 5.15
N VAL A 58 11.39 17.61 3.88
CA VAL A 58 10.60 16.49 3.37
C VAL A 58 11.60 15.50 2.78
N GLU A 59 11.66 14.31 3.36
CA GLU A 59 12.47 13.23 2.81
C GLU A 59 11.97 12.88 1.41
N ARG A 60 12.92 12.69 0.48
CA ARG A 60 12.57 12.27 -0.87
C ARG A 60 12.22 10.79 -0.83
N LEU A 61 11.15 10.44 -1.52
CA LEU A 61 10.84 9.04 -1.79
C LEU A 61 12.03 8.42 -2.53
N GLU A 62 12.37 7.21 -2.14
CA GLU A 62 13.37 6.43 -2.86
C GLU A 62 12.84 6.12 -4.26
N GLU A 63 13.74 6.11 -5.25
CA GLU A 63 13.34 5.73 -6.60
C GLU A 63 12.94 4.24 -6.60
N PRO A 64 11.87 3.86 -7.33
CA PRO A 64 11.50 2.47 -7.45
C PRO A 64 12.61 1.68 -8.16
N PRO A 65 12.72 0.36 -7.91
CA PRO A 65 13.64 -0.50 -8.67
C PRO A 65 13.48 -0.33 -10.18
N ALA A 66 14.58 -0.40 -10.93
CA ALA A 66 14.63 0.01 -12.34
C ALA A 66 13.60 -0.73 -13.21
N GLU A 67 13.37 -2.01 -12.95
CA GLU A 67 12.38 -2.81 -13.66
C GLU A 67 10.95 -2.34 -13.39
N LEU A 68 10.62 -1.93 -12.15
CA LEU A 68 9.33 -1.32 -11.83
C LEU A 68 9.21 0.06 -12.47
N GLN A 69 10.28 0.86 -12.46
CA GLN A 69 10.30 2.16 -13.12
C GLN A 69 10.00 2.01 -14.62
N ALA A 70 10.63 1.07 -15.31
CA ALA A 70 10.37 0.76 -16.72
C ALA A 70 8.91 0.39 -16.96
N LEU A 71 8.31 -0.47 -16.12
CA LEU A 71 6.88 -0.80 -16.21
C LEU A 71 5.98 0.45 -16.03
N LEU A 72 6.36 1.39 -15.17
CA LEU A 72 5.62 2.62 -14.89
C LEU A 72 5.73 3.69 -15.99
N VAL A 73 6.86 3.79 -16.70
CA VAL A 73 7.11 4.93 -17.60
C VAL A 73 7.24 4.55 -19.07
N ASP A 74 7.69 3.34 -19.39
CA ASP A 74 8.01 2.98 -20.77
C ASP A 74 6.76 2.78 -21.63
N ASN A 75 6.94 2.86 -22.95
CA ASN A 75 5.86 2.71 -23.92
C ASN A 75 5.80 1.32 -24.59
N THR A 76 6.46 0.32 -23.99
CA THR A 76 6.40 -1.08 -24.45
C THR A 76 5.00 -1.66 -24.28
N THR A 77 4.71 -2.74 -25.00
CA THR A 77 3.42 -3.47 -24.87
C THR A 77 3.22 -3.97 -23.44
N GLN A 78 4.26 -4.50 -22.81
CA GLN A 78 4.24 -4.98 -21.43
C GLN A 78 3.94 -3.85 -20.45
N ALA A 79 4.63 -2.71 -20.54
CA ALA A 79 4.44 -1.58 -19.63
C ALA A 79 3.03 -0.97 -19.76
N LYS A 80 2.47 -0.92 -20.98
CA LYS A 80 1.08 -0.49 -21.22
C LYS A 80 0.06 -1.46 -20.62
N GLU A 81 0.29 -2.77 -20.76
CA GLU A 81 -0.56 -3.81 -20.14
C GLU A 81 -0.52 -3.71 -18.62
N PHE A 82 0.69 -3.63 -18.05
CA PHE A 82 0.90 -3.44 -16.63
C PHE A 82 0.14 -2.23 -16.09
N ARG A 83 0.32 -1.04 -16.68
CA ARG A 83 -0.37 0.18 -16.23
C ARG A 83 -1.87 0.09 -16.35
N LYS A 84 -2.39 -0.58 -17.38
CA LYS A 84 -3.82 -0.82 -17.54
C LYS A 84 -4.39 -1.69 -16.42
N ASN A 85 -3.60 -2.64 -15.91
CA ASN A 85 -4.01 -3.64 -14.92
C ASN A 85 -3.33 -3.48 -13.55
N ILE A 86 -2.69 -2.34 -13.28
CA ILE A 86 -1.80 -2.14 -12.12
C ILE A 86 -2.49 -2.41 -10.78
N ALA A 87 -3.77 -2.07 -10.66
CA ALA A 87 -4.55 -2.34 -9.44
C ALA A 87 -4.71 -3.84 -9.16
N GLN A 88 -4.85 -4.66 -10.21
CA GLN A 88 -4.96 -6.11 -10.07
C GLN A 88 -3.60 -6.74 -9.73
N TYR A 89 -2.52 -6.30 -10.38
CA TYR A 89 -1.17 -6.70 -9.99
C TYR A 89 -0.88 -6.35 -8.52
N ASN A 90 -1.23 -5.13 -8.10
CA ASN A 90 -1.07 -4.71 -6.70
C ASN A 90 -1.85 -5.64 -5.76
N THR A 91 -3.11 -5.93 -6.08
CA THR A 91 -3.98 -6.79 -5.26
C THR A 91 -3.43 -8.22 -5.16
N ALA A 92 -2.89 -8.77 -6.24
CA ALA A 92 -2.26 -10.10 -6.27
C ALA A 92 -0.96 -10.19 -5.45
N LEU A 93 -0.35 -9.04 -5.17
CA LEU A 93 0.87 -8.91 -4.35
C LEU A 93 0.56 -8.36 -2.94
N SER A 94 -0.65 -7.94 -2.62
CA SER A 94 -0.95 -7.39 -1.29
C SER A 94 -0.72 -8.43 -0.18
N PHE A 95 -0.15 -8.00 0.95
CA PHE A 95 -0.02 -8.83 2.15
C PHE A 95 -1.35 -8.97 2.90
N THR A 96 -2.23 -7.99 2.73
CA THR A 96 -3.48 -7.87 3.49
C THR A 96 -4.69 -7.88 2.57
N SER A 97 -5.78 -8.47 3.04
CA SER A 97 -7.06 -8.42 2.33
C SER A 97 -7.78 -7.10 2.60
N LEU A 98 -8.65 -6.70 1.66
CA LEU A 98 -9.59 -5.61 1.88
C LEU A 98 -10.82 -6.16 2.61
N GLY A 99 -11.11 -5.63 3.79
CA GLY A 99 -12.34 -5.91 4.54
C GLY A 99 -13.36 -4.81 4.31
N VAL A 100 -14.53 -5.18 3.79
CA VAL A 100 -15.69 -4.29 3.69
C VAL A 100 -16.96 -5.05 4.07
N THR A 101 -17.92 -4.39 4.71
CA THR A 101 -19.26 -4.95 4.90
C THR A 101 -20.14 -4.48 3.75
N GLU A 102 -20.37 -5.36 2.77
CA GLU A 102 -21.22 -5.05 1.63
C GLU A 102 -22.70 -5.12 2.01
N ASP A 103 -23.44 -4.06 1.71
CA ASP A 103 -24.89 -4.00 1.85
C ASP A 103 -25.56 -4.28 0.52
N HIS A 104 -26.01 -5.53 0.33
CA HIS A 104 -26.73 -5.92 -0.89
C HIS A 104 -28.23 -5.56 -0.87
N SER A 105 -28.76 -4.93 0.20
CA SER A 105 -30.21 -4.70 0.38
C SER A 105 -30.83 -3.65 -0.57
N ILE A 106 -30.02 -3.02 -1.42
CA ILE A 106 -30.37 -1.74 -2.07
C ILE A 106 -30.61 -1.91 -3.57
N ASN A 107 -30.13 -3.00 -4.16
CA ASN A 107 -30.30 -3.29 -5.59
C ASN A 107 -31.64 -4.00 -5.87
N ASN A 108 -32.72 -3.54 -5.22
CA ASN A 108 -34.07 -4.12 -5.34
C ASN A 108 -34.97 -3.37 -6.34
N GLY A 109 -34.41 -2.47 -7.16
CA GLY A 109 -35.14 -1.65 -8.14
C GLY A 109 -34.53 -1.70 -9.55
N GLY A 110 -35.21 -1.11 -10.54
CA GLY A 110 -34.76 -1.10 -11.95
C GLY A 110 -33.73 -0.02 -12.31
N GLY A 111 -33.04 0.56 -11.33
CA GLY A 111 -31.98 1.54 -11.56
C GLY A 111 -30.61 0.90 -11.81
N PRO A 112 -29.60 1.67 -12.25
CA PRO A 112 -28.23 1.18 -12.32
C PRO A 112 -27.77 0.62 -10.96
N PRO A 113 -27.02 -0.49 -10.94
CA PRO A 113 -26.59 -1.12 -9.69
C PRO A 113 -25.75 -0.15 -8.87
N ILE A 114 -26.08 -0.04 -7.59
CA ILE A 114 -25.35 0.76 -6.61
C ILE A 114 -24.68 -0.21 -5.63
N PHE A 115 -23.41 0.01 -5.33
CA PHE A 115 -22.76 -0.67 -4.21
C PHE A 115 -22.82 0.24 -2.98
N ARG A 116 -23.23 -0.31 -1.84
CA ARG A 116 -23.14 0.38 -0.54
C ARG A 116 -22.28 -0.47 0.37
N ILE A 117 -21.40 0.21 1.07
CA ILE A 117 -20.60 -0.37 2.13
C ILE A 117 -21.09 0.18 3.46
N HIS A 118 -21.17 -0.68 4.48
CA HIS A 118 -21.37 -0.28 5.87
C HIS A 118 -20.03 -0.19 6.59
N GLY A 119 -19.86 0.86 7.38
CA GLY A 119 -18.62 1.10 8.13
C GLY A 119 -17.52 1.70 7.26
N GLU A 120 -16.29 1.29 7.56
CA GLU A 120 -15.07 1.82 6.94
C GLU A 120 -14.36 0.72 6.14
N LEU A 121 -13.75 1.10 5.02
CA LEU A 121 -12.82 0.25 4.31
C LEU A 121 -11.60 0.01 5.21
N CYS A 122 -11.33 -1.26 5.50
CA CYS A 122 -10.26 -1.64 6.42
C CYS A 122 -9.34 -2.69 5.78
N HIS A 123 -8.06 -2.68 6.15
CA HIS A 123 -7.14 -3.75 5.77
C HIS A 123 -7.15 -4.83 6.84
N GLN A 124 -7.18 -6.09 6.43
CA GLN A 124 -7.24 -7.24 7.30
C GLN A 124 -6.04 -8.15 7.09
N SER A 125 -5.49 -8.65 8.20
CA SER A 125 -4.46 -9.67 8.22
C SER A 125 -5.05 -11.00 8.68
N GLY A 126 -4.67 -12.09 8.00
CA GLY A 126 -5.10 -13.44 8.32
C GLY A 126 -3.96 -14.30 8.88
N ALA A 127 -4.25 -15.59 9.05
CA ALA A 127 -3.22 -16.57 9.39
C ALA A 127 -2.17 -16.69 8.26
N LEU A 128 -0.94 -17.04 8.66
CA LEU A 128 0.20 -17.17 7.77
C LEU A 128 0.19 -18.47 6.94
N LEU A 129 -0.64 -19.44 7.29
CA LEU A 129 -0.89 -20.62 6.48
C LEU A 129 -2.37 -20.70 6.07
N PRO A 130 -2.66 -21.26 4.88
CA PRO A 130 -4.03 -21.47 4.46
C PRO A 130 -4.76 -22.46 5.39
N SER A 131 -6.06 -22.26 5.52
CA SER A 131 -6.96 -23.26 6.11
C SER A 131 -6.92 -24.55 5.29
N GLU A 132 -7.24 -25.68 5.92
CA GLU A 132 -7.26 -26.98 5.25
C GLU A 132 -8.16 -26.94 4.00
N GLY A 133 -7.65 -27.51 2.89
CA GLY A 133 -8.35 -27.53 1.60
C GLY A 133 -8.38 -26.20 0.83
N HIS A 134 -7.83 -25.11 1.37
CA HIS A 134 -7.81 -23.81 0.70
C HIS A 134 -6.43 -23.51 0.09
N LYS A 135 -6.42 -22.75 -0.99
CA LYS A 135 -5.19 -22.25 -1.62
C LYS A 135 -4.61 -21.08 -0.82
N PRO A 136 -3.27 -20.88 -0.84
CA PRO A 136 -2.66 -19.74 -0.18
C PRO A 136 -3.05 -18.41 -0.84
N VAL A 137 -3.24 -17.38 -0.01
CA VAL A 137 -3.62 -16.02 -0.44
C VAL A 137 -2.87 -14.94 0.34
N TYR A 138 -2.72 -13.76 -0.27
CA TYR A 138 -2.11 -12.57 0.35
C TYR A 138 -0.74 -12.86 0.99
N ALA A 139 -0.52 -12.46 2.25
CA ALA A 139 0.71 -12.69 3.01
C ALA A 139 1.21 -14.14 2.98
N GLN A 140 0.31 -15.12 2.86
CA GLN A 140 0.68 -16.54 2.82
C GLN A 140 1.59 -16.86 1.64
N LEU A 141 1.41 -16.17 0.51
CA LEU A 141 2.18 -16.39 -0.72
C LEU A 141 3.65 -15.96 -0.61
N TYR A 142 4.03 -15.24 0.46
CA TYR A 142 5.43 -14.88 0.74
C TYR A 142 6.19 -15.97 1.51
N ILE A 143 5.50 -17.01 1.97
CA ILE A 143 6.10 -18.14 2.70
C ILE A 143 6.42 -19.31 1.76
N TYR A 144 5.77 -19.36 0.59
CA TYR A 144 5.97 -20.41 -0.39
C TYR A 144 7.19 -20.14 -1.26
N GLU A 145 7.74 -21.22 -1.82
CA GLU A 145 8.79 -21.14 -2.85
C GLU A 145 8.37 -20.22 -4.00
N PRO A 146 9.27 -19.38 -4.53
CA PRO A 146 8.92 -18.32 -5.50
C PRO A 146 8.12 -18.80 -6.70
N GLN A 147 8.45 -19.96 -7.28
CA GLN A 147 7.72 -20.49 -8.44
C GLN A 147 6.32 -20.98 -8.07
N ALA A 148 6.16 -21.67 -6.93
CA ALA A 148 4.84 -22.09 -6.46
C ALA A 148 3.95 -20.88 -6.14
N ALA A 149 4.51 -19.86 -5.50
CA ALA A 149 3.79 -18.61 -5.22
C ALA A 149 3.36 -17.89 -6.50
N LEU A 150 4.22 -17.87 -7.53
CA LEU A 150 3.90 -17.30 -8.84
C LEU A 150 2.76 -18.06 -9.51
N ASP A 151 2.79 -19.40 -9.50
CA ASP A 151 1.73 -20.23 -10.07
C ASP A 151 0.39 -19.98 -9.38
N TYR A 152 0.36 -19.92 -8.04
CA TYR A 152 -0.86 -19.57 -7.30
C TYR A 152 -1.38 -18.16 -7.64
N ARG A 153 -0.48 -17.18 -7.82
CA ARG A 153 -0.88 -15.82 -8.26
C ARG A 153 -1.51 -15.86 -9.64
N MET A 154 -0.92 -16.60 -10.58
CA MET A 154 -1.43 -16.66 -11.96
C MET A 154 -2.73 -17.44 -12.09
N GLU A 155 -2.92 -18.50 -11.30
CA GLU A 155 -4.20 -19.23 -11.25
C GLU A 155 -5.37 -18.32 -10.83
N ASN A 156 -5.13 -17.40 -9.90
CA ASN A 156 -6.15 -16.45 -9.42
C ASN A 156 -6.29 -15.20 -10.31
N ASN A 157 -5.35 -14.95 -11.22
CA ASN A 157 -5.28 -13.74 -12.02
C ASN A 157 -4.98 -14.06 -13.50
N THR A 158 -5.88 -14.82 -14.13
CA THR A 158 -5.69 -15.39 -15.48
C THR A 158 -5.59 -14.36 -16.61
N ASN A 159 -6.00 -13.12 -16.35
CA ASN A 159 -5.94 -12.00 -17.30
C ASN A 159 -4.65 -11.17 -17.19
N LEU A 160 -3.73 -11.51 -16.28
CA LEU A 160 -2.44 -10.84 -16.12
C LEU A 160 -1.33 -11.58 -16.88
N GLN A 161 -0.21 -10.90 -17.12
CA GLN A 161 0.97 -11.50 -17.76
C GLN A 161 1.88 -12.12 -16.70
N ARG A 162 2.24 -13.40 -16.89
CA ARG A 162 3.11 -14.17 -15.98
C ARG A 162 4.47 -13.50 -15.82
N ASP A 163 5.08 -13.06 -16.91
CA ASP A 163 6.41 -12.45 -16.92
C ASP A 163 6.44 -11.13 -16.11
N THR A 164 5.38 -10.33 -16.23
CA THR A 164 5.21 -9.10 -15.42
C THR A 164 4.98 -9.43 -13.95
N MET A 165 4.16 -10.45 -13.65
CA MET A 165 3.95 -10.91 -12.27
C MET A 165 5.24 -11.41 -11.63
N GLU A 166 6.06 -12.15 -12.38
CA GLU A 166 7.36 -12.65 -11.91
C GLU A 166 8.33 -11.51 -11.58
N ILE A 167 8.42 -10.49 -12.44
CA ILE A 167 9.22 -9.28 -12.18
C ILE A 167 8.76 -8.60 -10.89
N LEU A 168 7.45 -8.34 -10.76
CA LEU A 168 6.91 -7.63 -9.61
C LEU A 168 7.06 -8.46 -8.32
N GLN A 169 6.80 -9.77 -8.37
CA GLN A 169 7.00 -10.66 -7.23
C GLN A 169 8.44 -10.64 -6.75
N ARG A 170 9.41 -10.73 -7.68
CA ARG A 170 10.84 -10.63 -7.35
C ARG A 170 11.15 -9.31 -6.66
N ILE A 171 10.69 -8.19 -7.24
CA ILE A 171 10.89 -6.85 -6.68
C ILE A 171 10.37 -6.77 -5.24
N ILE A 172 9.13 -7.20 -5.00
CA ILE A 172 8.55 -7.12 -3.66
C ILE A 172 9.27 -8.07 -2.68
N THR A 173 9.63 -9.29 -3.10
CA THR A 173 10.36 -10.21 -2.21
C THR A 173 11.77 -9.74 -1.87
N GLU A 174 12.46 -9.07 -2.81
CA GLU A 174 13.85 -8.61 -2.63
C GLU A 174 13.95 -7.25 -1.92
N HIS A 175 13.02 -6.33 -2.17
CA HIS A 175 13.12 -4.93 -1.71
C HIS A 175 12.11 -4.55 -0.62
N HIS A 176 10.93 -5.17 -0.58
CA HIS A 176 9.89 -4.76 0.35
C HIS A 176 10.20 -5.26 1.77
N GLN A 177 10.48 -4.36 2.69
CA GLN A 177 10.98 -4.71 4.03
C GLN A 177 10.07 -5.64 4.85
N TYR A 178 8.76 -5.66 4.58
CA TYR A 178 7.83 -6.57 5.26
C TYR A 178 7.86 -8.01 4.72
N ALA A 179 8.34 -8.26 3.50
CA ALA A 179 8.42 -9.63 2.96
C ALA A 179 9.25 -10.57 3.88
N PRO A 180 10.50 -10.23 4.26
CA PRO A 180 11.27 -11.06 5.18
C PRO A 180 10.69 -11.09 6.60
N LEU A 181 9.99 -10.03 7.05
CA LEU A 181 9.36 -10.01 8.37
C LEU A 181 8.21 -11.02 8.49
N PHE A 182 7.38 -11.16 7.45
CA PHE A 182 6.30 -12.14 7.43
C PHE A 182 6.84 -13.57 7.36
N LEU A 183 7.91 -13.79 6.58
CA LEU A 183 8.61 -15.08 6.56
C LEU A 183 9.20 -15.42 7.93
N HIS A 184 9.90 -14.48 8.56
CA HIS A 184 10.48 -14.70 9.88
C HIS A 184 9.41 -14.92 10.96
N ALA A 185 8.30 -14.20 10.90
CA ALA A 185 7.15 -14.44 11.78
C ALA A 185 6.61 -15.86 11.61
N HIS A 186 6.54 -16.37 10.38
CA HIS A 186 6.17 -17.75 10.11
C HIS A 186 7.15 -18.75 10.74
N GLU A 187 8.46 -18.56 10.59
CA GLU A 187 9.49 -19.42 11.18
C GLU A 187 9.41 -19.46 12.71
N VAL A 188 9.27 -18.28 13.34
CA VAL A 188 9.10 -18.15 14.80
C VAL A 188 7.87 -18.92 15.26
N LEU A 189 6.75 -18.80 14.53
CA LEU A 189 5.51 -19.51 14.83
C LEU A 189 5.61 -21.02 14.58
N ALA A 190 6.33 -21.43 13.54
CA ALA A 190 6.52 -22.84 13.20
C ALA A 190 7.40 -23.58 14.21
N ALA A 191 8.30 -22.86 14.90
CA ALA A 191 9.12 -23.39 15.98
C ALA A 191 8.36 -23.58 17.30
N GLN A 192 7.14 -23.04 17.42
CA GLN A 192 6.33 -23.18 18.63
C GLN A 192 5.56 -24.51 18.64
N PRO A 193 5.43 -25.16 19.81
CA PRO A 193 4.74 -26.44 19.92
C PRO A 193 3.20 -26.30 19.84
N ALA A 194 2.65 -25.12 20.10
CA ALA A 194 1.22 -24.85 20.11
C ALA A 194 0.82 -23.89 18.99
N ASP A 195 -0.32 -24.15 18.37
CA ASP A 195 -0.88 -23.31 17.30
C ASP A 195 -1.62 -22.06 17.83
N ASP A 196 -1.81 -21.93 19.16
CA ASP A 196 -2.43 -20.76 19.78
C ASP A 196 -1.47 -19.57 19.95
N VAL A 197 -0.20 -19.76 19.60
CA VAL A 197 0.83 -18.73 19.67
C VAL A 197 0.61 -17.69 18.58
N SER A 198 0.82 -16.42 18.96
CA SER A 198 0.82 -15.30 18.03
C SER A 198 2.14 -14.54 18.08
N VAL A 199 2.53 -14.05 16.92
CA VAL A 199 3.60 -13.08 16.73
C VAL A 199 2.95 -11.72 16.50
N ARG A 200 3.55 -10.65 17.01
CA ARG A 200 3.12 -9.28 16.73
C ARG A 200 4.16 -8.56 15.92
N LEU A 201 3.74 -7.77 14.94
CA LEU A 201 4.55 -6.72 14.36
C LEU A 201 4.19 -5.42 15.07
N ARG A 202 5.17 -4.83 15.76
CA ARG A 202 5.04 -3.56 16.50
C ARG A 202 5.92 -2.48 15.93
N VAL A 203 5.39 -1.27 15.80
CA VAL A 203 6.21 -0.06 15.57
C VAL A 203 7.24 0.05 16.70
N ALA A 204 8.53 0.11 16.37
CA ALA A 204 9.56 0.29 17.37
C ALA A 204 9.38 1.68 18.04
N PRO A 205 9.29 1.77 19.38
CA PRO A 205 9.15 3.06 20.03
C PRO A 205 10.47 3.84 19.95
N GLY A 206 10.43 4.97 19.27
CA GLY A 206 11.37 6.09 19.45
C GLY A 206 12.68 6.03 18.68
N VAL A 207 12.66 6.53 17.44
CA VAL A 207 13.66 7.49 16.96
C VAL A 207 12.90 8.56 16.19
N HIS A 208 12.91 9.80 16.68
CA HIS A 208 12.38 10.93 15.92
C HIS A 208 13.15 11.04 14.59
N ALA A 209 12.45 11.02 13.45
CA ALA A 209 13.02 11.26 12.11
C ALA A 209 13.81 12.58 12.00
N ARG A 210 13.68 13.50 12.97
CA ARG A 210 14.47 14.75 13.06
C ARG A 210 15.95 14.56 13.43
N ARG A 211 16.45 13.34 13.59
CA ARG A 211 17.89 13.05 13.70
C ARG A 211 18.32 12.06 12.62
N GLY A 212 18.39 12.52 11.38
CA GLY A 212 19.39 12.16 10.36
C GLY A 212 19.88 10.71 10.28
N ASN A 213 19.03 9.72 10.55
CA ASN A 213 19.32 8.32 10.31
C ASN A 213 18.29 7.84 9.29
N LEU A 214 18.78 7.28 8.18
CA LEU A 214 17.94 6.55 7.26
C LEU A 214 17.21 5.44 8.03
N PRO A 215 15.91 5.20 7.77
CA PRO A 215 15.21 4.07 8.35
C PRO A 215 15.94 2.80 7.89
N THR A 216 16.72 2.24 8.80
CA THR A 216 17.31 0.92 8.61
C THR A 216 16.26 -0.09 9.06
N ALA A 217 16.24 -1.29 8.47
CA ALA A 217 15.24 -2.35 8.69
C ALA A 217 14.92 -2.70 10.18
N ASN A 218 15.68 -2.18 11.14
CA ASN A 218 15.46 -2.29 12.58
C ASN A 218 14.35 -1.39 13.14
N GLU A 219 13.75 -0.49 12.35
CA GLU A 219 12.75 0.49 12.84
C GLU A 219 11.29 0.06 12.65
N VAL A 220 11.04 -1.03 11.93
CA VAL A 220 9.73 -1.21 11.26
C VAL A 220 8.84 -2.31 11.85
N ALA A 221 9.39 -3.28 12.57
CA ALA A 221 8.58 -4.17 13.41
C ALA A 221 9.42 -4.91 14.45
N VAL A 222 8.97 -4.95 15.71
CA VAL A 222 9.51 -5.90 16.70
C VAL A 222 8.61 -7.14 16.74
N ILE A 223 9.18 -8.33 16.48
CA ILE A 223 8.49 -9.62 16.61
C ILE A 223 8.50 -10.06 18.08
N LEU A 224 7.31 -10.06 18.70
CA LEU A 224 7.13 -10.46 20.10
C LEU A 224 6.25 -11.70 20.22
N PRO A 225 6.77 -12.85 20.67
CA PRO A 225 5.97 -14.03 20.95
C PRO A 225 5.23 -13.90 22.30
N ASN A 226 3.95 -14.28 22.34
CA ASN A 226 3.19 -14.56 23.57
C ASN A 226 3.14 -13.46 24.66
N GLN A 227 2.99 -12.19 24.30
CA GLN A 227 2.92 -11.09 25.27
C GLN A 227 1.49 -10.82 25.81
N PRO A 228 1.25 -10.53 27.10
CA PRO A 228 -0.12 -10.33 27.60
C PRO A 228 -0.76 -9.00 27.14
N ASN A 229 0.04 -7.94 26.92
CA ASN A 229 -0.48 -6.61 26.60
C ASN A 229 -0.53 -6.40 25.09
N THR A 230 -1.72 -6.34 24.49
CA THR A 230 -1.91 -5.93 23.08
C THR A 230 -2.11 -4.41 23.01
N GLU A 231 -1.28 -3.73 22.24
CA GLU A 231 -1.55 -2.33 21.89
C GLU A 231 -2.57 -2.31 20.73
N PRO A 232 -3.47 -1.31 20.65
CA PRO A 232 -4.50 -1.24 19.61
C PRO A 232 -3.96 -1.21 18.17
N ARG A 233 -2.67 -0.86 17.99
CA ARG A 233 -2.01 -0.75 16.68
C ARG A 233 -1.26 -2.02 16.26
N ASP A 234 -1.08 -3.01 17.14
CA ASP A 234 -0.29 -4.21 16.84
C ASP A 234 -0.90 -5.00 15.67
N ILE A 235 -0.07 -5.42 14.70
CA ILE A 235 -0.50 -6.42 13.71
C ILE A 235 -0.23 -7.80 14.29
N ILE A 236 -1.30 -8.56 14.53
CA ILE A 236 -1.23 -9.89 15.13
C ILE A 236 -1.21 -10.94 14.02
N LEU A 237 -0.14 -11.73 13.99
CA LEU A 237 0.06 -12.84 13.08
C LEU A 237 -0.08 -14.17 13.82
N ARG A 238 -0.75 -15.14 13.18
CA ARG A 238 -0.96 -16.49 13.70
C ARG A 238 -0.52 -17.51 12.67
N ARG A 239 -0.13 -18.69 13.14
CA ARG A 239 0.36 -19.76 12.26
C ARG A 239 -0.75 -20.31 11.38
N ARG A 240 -1.80 -20.83 11.99
CA ARG A 240 -2.97 -21.46 11.36
C ARG A 240 -4.21 -21.01 12.09
N ASN A 241 -5.34 -20.99 11.37
CA ASN A 241 -6.66 -20.69 11.92
C ASN A 241 -6.74 -19.30 12.59
N GLY A 242 -7.96 -18.91 12.96
CA GLY A 242 -8.25 -17.63 13.60
C GLY A 242 -8.95 -16.63 12.68
N PRO A 243 -9.52 -15.56 13.26
CA PRO A 243 -10.26 -14.57 12.52
C PRO A 243 -9.32 -13.71 11.68
N LEU A 244 -9.87 -13.10 10.63
CA LEU A 244 -9.26 -11.93 10.00
C LEU A 244 -9.26 -10.78 11.01
N LEU A 245 -8.10 -10.17 11.22
CA LEU A 245 -7.92 -9.07 12.18
C LEU A 245 -7.72 -7.76 11.43
N ARG A 246 -8.47 -6.73 11.83
CA ARG A 246 -8.32 -5.37 11.30
C ARG A 246 -6.97 -4.81 11.71
N ILE A 247 -6.21 -4.31 10.74
CA ILE A 247 -5.03 -3.49 10.98
C ILE A 247 -5.50 -2.06 11.25
N SER A 248 -4.92 -1.42 12.26
CA SER A 248 -5.17 0.00 12.52
C SER A 248 -4.66 0.84 11.35
N ASP A 249 -5.48 1.76 10.87
CA ASP A 249 -5.13 2.81 9.92
C ASP A 249 -4.07 3.80 10.45
N LEU A 250 -3.82 3.77 11.76
CA LEU A 250 -2.73 4.51 12.42
C LEU A 250 -1.40 3.75 12.41
N HIS A 251 -1.37 2.50 11.92
CA HIS A 251 -0.14 1.72 11.84
C HIS A 251 0.64 2.12 10.57
N PRO A 252 1.95 2.39 10.63
CA PRO A 252 2.74 2.78 9.46
C PRO A 252 2.73 1.72 8.35
N ALA A 253 2.59 0.44 8.71
CA ALA A 253 2.47 -0.65 7.73
C ALA A 253 1.10 -0.70 7.02
N TYR A 254 0.09 0.05 7.46
CA TYR A 254 -1.29 -0.07 6.96
C TYR A 254 -1.37 0.10 5.44
N THR A 255 -0.79 1.17 4.92
CA THR A 255 -0.75 1.48 3.49
C THR A 255 0.20 0.56 2.71
N PRO A 256 1.49 0.39 3.08
CA PRO A 256 2.42 -0.39 2.27
C PRO A 256 2.06 -1.88 2.19
N LEU A 257 1.44 -2.47 3.23
CA LEU A 257 1.02 -3.88 3.17
C LEU A 257 -0.10 -4.15 2.15
N TYR A 258 -0.88 -3.13 1.79
CA TYR A 258 -1.93 -3.25 0.78
C TYR A 258 -1.48 -2.70 -0.58
N TYR A 259 -0.88 -1.51 -0.61
CA TYR A 259 -0.41 -0.83 -1.83
C TYR A 259 1.07 -1.09 -2.14
N VAL A 260 1.45 -2.38 -2.16
CA VAL A 260 2.84 -2.83 -2.30
C VAL A 260 3.58 -2.29 -3.53
N ILE A 261 2.89 -2.02 -4.64
CA ILE A 261 3.53 -1.47 -5.85
C ILE A 261 3.83 0.03 -5.68
N LEU A 262 3.02 0.74 -4.89
CA LEU A 262 3.23 2.16 -4.59
C LEU A 262 4.34 2.36 -3.54
N PHE A 263 4.58 1.34 -2.71
CA PHE A 263 5.60 1.30 -1.67
C PHE A 263 6.54 0.11 -1.91
N PRO A 264 7.33 0.10 -2.99
CA PRO A 264 8.12 -1.07 -3.39
C PRO A 264 9.17 -1.48 -2.36
N HIS A 265 9.62 -0.53 -1.52
CA HIS A 265 10.54 -0.80 -0.40
C HIS A 265 9.80 -1.02 0.92
N GLY A 266 8.48 -0.88 0.91
CA GLY A 266 7.61 -1.00 2.07
C GLY A 266 7.73 0.19 3.03
N GLU A 267 8.01 1.39 2.51
CA GLU A 267 8.16 2.61 3.29
C GLU A 267 6.93 2.89 4.15
N ASN A 268 7.14 3.53 5.30
CA ASN A 268 6.04 3.83 6.21
C ASN A 268 4.96 4.68 5.52
N GLY A 269 3.72 4.21 5.61
CA GLY A 269 2.54 5.01 5.30
C GLY A 269 2.30 6.06 6.38
N TRP A 270 1.14 6.71 6.30
CA TRP A 270 0.75 7.71 7.31
C TRP A 270 0.61 7.07 8.70
N HIS A 271 1.16 7.73 9.72
CA HIS A 271 0.91 7.42 11.12
C HIS A 271 1.01 8.71 11.97
N PRO A 272 0.47 8.73 13.19
CA PRO A 272 0.40 9.96 13.99
C PRO A 272 1.74 10.58 14.41
N ASP A 273 2.84 9.82 14.31
CA ASP A 273 4.18 10.23 14.75
C ASP A 273 5.11 10.65 13.58
N LEU A 274 4.53 10.77 12.37
CA LEU A 274 5.22 11.22 11.13
C LEU A 274 5.59 12.71 11.19
#